data_AF-A0A9X2FM48-F1
#
_entry.id   AF-A0A9X2FM48-F1
#
_cell.length_a   1.000
_cell.length_b   1.000
_cell.length_c   1.000
_cell.angle_alpha   90.00
_cell.angle_beta   90.00
_cell.angle_gamma   90.00
#
_symmetry.space_group_name_H-M   'P 1'
#
loop_
_entity.id
_entity.type
_entity.pdbx_description
1 polymer ?
#
loop_
_entity_poly.entity_id
_entity_poly.type
_entity_poly.pdbx_seq_one_letter_code
_entity_poly.pdbx_strand_id
1 'polypeptide(L)' 'MAIVPVEQYFDFAYELADSCVVMRRGRVTLTGARDAVGRDELVRGVSL' A
#
# COMPACT_ATOMS: atom_id res chain seq x y z
N MET A 1 -4.34 18.15 -8.09
CA MET A 1 -4.85 17.86 -6.73
C MET A 1 -4.37 16.47 -6.35
N ALA A 2 -3.95 16.24 -5.10
CA ALA A 2 -3.47 14.94 -4.64
C ALA A 2 -4.28 14.49 -3.43
N ILE A 3 -4.59 13.21 -3.36
CA ILE A 3 -5.30 12.57 -2.23
C ILE A 3 -4.36 11.52 -1.66
N VAL A 4 -4.19 11.54 -0.33
CA VAL A 4 -3.39 10.54 0.39
C VAL A 4 -4.29 9.84 1.39
N PRO A 5 -4.95 8.74 0.99
CA PRO A 5 -5.75 7.94 1.92
C PRO A 5 -4.82 7.15 2.84
N VAL A 6 -5.16 7.08 4.13
CA VAL A 6 -4.44 6.28 5.13
C VAL A 6 -5.42 5.29 5.73
N GLU A 7 -5.23 4.03 5.41
CA GLU A 7 -6.21 2.97 5.69
C GLU A 7 -5.54 1.70 6.22
N GLN A 8 -6.26 0.98 7.07
CA GLN A 8 -5.82 -0.33 7.58
C GLN A 8 -6.30 -1.48 6.69
N TYR A 9 -7.37 -1.28 5.93
CA TYR A 9 -7.90 -2.27 5.00
C TYR A 9 -7.16 -2.18 3.67
N PHE A 10 -6.29 -3.16 3.44
CA PHE A 10 -5.44 -3.21 2.25
C PHE A 10 -6.25 -3.12 0.95
N ASP A 11 -7.31 -3.90 0.82
CA ASP A 11 -8.09 -4.00 -0.42
C ASP A 11 -8.72 -2.65 -0.80
N PHE A 12 -9.24 -1.92 0.18
CA PHE A 12 -9.83 -0.61 -0.04
C PHE A 12 -8.79 0.44 -0.46
N ALA A 13 -7.63 0.45 0.22
CA ALA A 13 -6.53 1.33 -0.15
C ALA A 13 -5.99 1.03 -1.55
N TYR A 14 -5.91 -0.25 -1.90
CA TYR A 14 -5.39 -0.74 -3.18
C TYR A 14 -6.33 -0.44 -4.36
N GLU A 15 -7.65 -0.49 -4.15
CA GLU A 15 -8.62 -0.16 -5.20
C GLU A 15 -8.63 1.33 -5.56
N LEU A 16 -8.31 2.20 -4.61
CA LEU A 16 -8.41 3.66 -4.77
C LEU A 16 -7.08 4.32 -5.16
N ALA A 17 -5.93 3.72 -4.84
CA ALA A 17 -4.63 4.36 -4.97
C ALA A 17 -3.91 4.05 -6.28
N ASP A 18 -3.32 5.07 -6.89
CA ASP A 18 -2.37 4.93 -8.01
C ASP A 18 -0.99 4.43 -7.53
N SER A 19 -0.65 4.70 -6.27
CA SER A 19 0.61 4.32 -5.63
C SER A 19 0.40 4.04 -4.15
N CYS A 20 1.04 2.99 -3.66
CA CYS A 20 0.90 2.50 -2.30
C CYS A 20 2.22 2.58 -1.53
N VAL A 21 2.12 2.95 -0.26
CA VAL A 21 3.22 2.90 0.71
C VAL A 21 2.74 2.12 1.91
N VAL A 22 3.48 1.07 2.28
CA VAL A 22 3.22 0.31 3.50
C VAL A 22 4.15 0.82 4.60
N MET A 23 3.56 1.15 5.74
CA MET A 23 4.30 1.58 6.92
C MET A 23 4.07 0.63 8.09
N ARG A 24 5.16 0.27 8.77
CA ARG A 24 5.14 -0.51 10.00
C ARG A 24 6.01 0.16 11.06
N ARG A 25 5.42 0.47 12.22
CA ARG A 25 6.12 1.07 13.38
C ARG A 25 6.96 2.30 13.00
N GLY A 26 6.40 3.18 12.16
CA GLY A 26 7.07 4.42 11.73
C GLY A 26 8.14 4.24 10.65
N ARG A 27 8.27 3.06 10.05
CA ARG A 27 9.17 2.79 8.92
C ARG A 27 8.40 2.37 7.68
N VAL A 28 8.85 2.83 6.52
CA VAL A 28 8.34 2.35 5.22
C VAL A 28 8.92 0.96 4.97
N THR A 29 8.05 -0.03 4.77
CA THR A 29 8.44 -1.42 4.49
C THR A 29 8.27 -1.78 3.02
N LEU A 30 7.38 -1.08 2.30
CA LEU A 30 7.14 -1.30 0.89
C LEU A 30 6.66 -0.01 0.22
N THR A 31 7.08 0.21 -1.02
CA THR A 31 6.59 1.31 -1.86
C THR A 31 6.45 0.78 -3.28
N GLY A 32 5.32 1.06 -3.91
CA GLY A 32 5.03 0.56 -5.25
C GLY A 32 3.92 1.33 -5.94
N ALA A 33 4.09 1.54 -7.24
CA ALA A 33 2.96 1.86 -8.10
C ALA A 33 2.10 0.60 -8.30
N ARG A 34 0.79 0.77 -8.47
CA ARG A 34 -0.15 -0.34 -8.69
C ARG A 34 0.28 -1.29 -9.81
N ASP A 35 0.93 -0.76 -10.85
CA ASP A 35 1.36 -1.52 -12.03
C ASP A 35 2.77 -2.14 -11.88
N ALA A 36 3.52 -1.75 -10.84
CA ALA A 36 4.91 -2.14 -10.65
C ALA A 36 5.10 -3.20 -9.55
N VAL A 37 4.18 -3.28 -8.59
CA VAL A 37 4.26 -4.23 -7.48
C VAL A 37 3.03 -5.13 -7.48
N GLY A 38 3.26 -6.44 -7.65
CA GLY A 38 2.20 -7.43 -7.65
C GLY A 38 1.45 -7.42 -6.32
N ARG A 39 0.12 -7.48 -6.39
CA ARG A 39 -0.81 -7.52 -5.22
C ARG A 39 -0.33 -8.47 -4.12
N ASP A 40 0.19 -9.64 -4.49
CA ASP A 40 0.74 -10.64 -3.58
C ASP A 40 1.90 -10.14 -2.70
N GLU A 41 2.76 -9.28 -3.25
CA GLU A 41 3.93 -8.76 -2.53
C GLU A 41 3.53 -7.68 -1.51
N LEU A 42 2.55 -6.84 -1.89
CA LEU A 42 1.94 -5.87 -0.99
C LEU A 42 1.20 -6.53 0.17
N VAL A 43 0.37 -7.55 -0.09
CA VAL A 43 -0.38 -8.29 0.94
C VAL A 43 0.57 -8.91 1.97
N ARG A 44 1.68 -9.53 1.54
CA ARG A 44 2.68 -10.07 2.47
C ARG A 44 3.29 -8.99 3.38
N GLY A 45 3.45 -7.77 2.86
CA GLY A 45 3.99 -6.64 3.62
C GLY A 45 3.08 -6.14 4.74
N VAL A 46 1.75 -6.34 4.62
CA VAL A 46 0.74 -5.92 5.61
C VAL A 46 0.21 -7.05 6.49
N SER A 47 0.36 -8.31 6.09
CA SER A 47 -0.18 -9.48 6.82
C SER A 47 0.77 -10.11 7.86
N LEU A 48 1.91 -9.49 8.17
CA LEU A 48 2.92 -9.99 9.13
C LEU A 48 3.09 -9.06 10.34
#